data_AF-A0A958UCF4-F1
#
_entry.id   AF-A0A958UCF4-F1
#
_cell.length_a   1.000
_cell.length_b   1.000
_cell.length_c   1.000
_cell.angle_alpha   90.00
_cell.angle_beta   90.00
_cell.angle_gamma   90.00
#
_symmetry.space_group_name_H-M   'P 1'
#
loop_
_entity.id
_entity.type
_entity.pdbx_description
1 polymer ?
#
loop_
_entity_poly.entity_id
_entity_poly.type
_entity_poly.pdbx_seq_one_letter_code
_entity_poly.pdbx_strand_id
1 'polypeptide(L)'
;MSSNHSHHSHHQLSGKNLFISIFLNILITTAQVIGGIISGSLALISDAIHNLSDVISLIISYIANLLTNSKKQTLDKTFGYKRAEIIAAFINASALIVIAIFLGIEAVKRFKNPEVIDGNLVIILAIIGILFNGLSVLLLRKDATHNLNMRSAYLHLLSDMLTSVAVLFGGLLMKYFQIYWVDAVLTILISIYLLVMSWNIFISSLKILMLFAPDHIKISEVVDELLKNEAVRNIHHIHIWQLNDHDCHFEAHVEFKENINLSDFDAVCKEMETVLIEKFQINHCYFQPEYDRKESKEIIIQD
;
A
#
# COMPACT_ATOMS: atom_id res chain seq x y z
N MET A 1 -8.64 15.09 16.15
CA MET A 1 -7.55 14.22 16.60
C MET A 1 -7.35 13.15 15.54
N SER A 2 -6.07 12.86 15.27
CA SER A 2 -5.50 11.91 14.30
C SER A 2 -6.35 10.77 13.75
N SER A 3 -6.27 10.59 12.43
CA SER A 3 -6.27 9.28 11.76
C SER A 3 -5.18 9.31 10.67
N ASN A 4 -3.99 8.82 11.03
CA ASN A 4 -2.88 8.59 10.11
C ASN A 4 -3.20 7.32 9.31
N HIS A 5 -3.76 7.48 8.11
CA HIS A 5 -3.80 6.41 7.12
C HIS A 5 -2.68 6.65 6.12
N SER A 6 -1.72 5.72 6.07
CA SER A 6 -0.67 5.65 5.06
C SER A 6 -1.31 5.33 3.71
N HIS A 7 -1.68 6.37 2.98
CA HIS A 7 -2.21 6.24 1.63
C HIS A 7 -1.08 5.89 0.65
N HIS A 8 -1.15 4.71 0.05
CA HIS A 8 -0.53 4.42 -1.24
C HIS A 8 -1.42 5.01 -2.36
N SER A 9 -1.71 6.31 -2.31
CA SER A 9 -2.50 6.97 -3.35
C SER A 9 -1.59 7.40 -4.51
N HIS A 10 -1.95 6.93 -5.71
CA HIS A 10 -1.34 7.21 -7.01
C HIS A 10 -0.70 8.59 -7.16
N HIS A 11 0.56 8.57 -7.60
CA HIS A 11 1.35 9.74 -7.98
C HIS A 11 0.69 10.55 -9.11
N GLN A 12 -0.11 11.56 -8.77
CA GLN A 12 -0.29 12.76 -9.59
C GLN A 12 0.65 13.85 -9.05
N LEU A 13 1.88 13.87 -9.55
CA LEU A 13 2.90 14.85 -9.16
C LEU A 13 3.70 15.33 -10.38
N SER A 14 4.23 16.55 -10.28
CA SER A 14 5.05 17.26 -11.29
C SER A 14 6.02 16.33 -12.03
N GLY A 15 5.68 15.99 -13.28
CA GLY A 15 6.19 14.80 -13.96
C GLY A 15 7.70 14.77 -14.24
N LYS A 16 8.38 15.91 -14.35
CA LYS A 16 9.80 15.93 -14.76
C LYS A 16 10.76 15.57 -13.62
N ASN A 17 10.58 16.16 -12.44
CA ASN A 17 11.50 15.94 -11.31
C ASN A 17 11.32 14.56 -10.68
N LEU A 18 10.07 14.08 -10.61
CA LEU A 18 9.77 12.72 -10.14
C LEU A 18 10.34 11.66 -11.09
N PHE A 19 10.19 11.85 -12.41
CA PHE A 19 10.75 10.90 -13.39
C PHE A 19 12.28 10.83 -13.31
N ILE A 20 12.95 11.98 -13.14
CA ILE A 20 14.41 12.03 -12.91
C ILE A 20 14.77 11.28 -11.63
N SER A 21 14.03 11.49 -10.54
CA SER A 21 14.25 10.80 -9.26
C SER A 21 14.09 9.27 -9.40
N ILE A 22 13.05 8.80 -10.10
CA ILE A 22 12.84 7.37 -10.37
C ILE A 22 14.00 6.79 -11.19
N PHE A 23 14.40 7.47 -12.27
CA PHE A 23 15.50 7.01 -13.11
C PHE A 23 16.82 6.92 -12.34
N LEU A 24 17.12 7.93 -11.53
CA LEU A 24 18.30 7.93 -10.65
C LEU A 24 18.22 6.79 -9.63
N ASN A 25 17.05 6.56 -9.02
CA ASN A 25 16.87 5.49 -8.05
C ASN A 25 17.11 4.10 -8.68
N ILE A 26 16.61 3.87 -9.90
CA ILE A 26 16.87 2.64 -10.66
C ILE A 26 18.37 2.42 -10.87
N LEU A 27 19.08 3.47 -11.30
CA LEU A 27 20.51 3.38 -11.58
C LEU A 27 21.31 3.04 -10.32
N ILE A 28 21.02 3.74 -9.22
CA ILE A 28 21.70 3.53 -7.93
C ILE A 28 21.38 2.15 -7.38
N THR A 29 20.11 1.76 -7.39
CA THR A 29 19.67 0.44 -6.95
C THR A 29 20.41 -0.67 -7.71
N THR A 30 20.52 -0.54 -9.04
CA THR A 30 21.25 -1.51 -9.86
C THR A 30 22.73 -1.58 -9.45
N ALA A 31 23.36 -0.42 -9.23
CA ALA A 31 24.73 -0.34 -8.76
C ALA A 31 24.92 -0.94 -7.35
N GLN A 32 23.95 -0.77 -6.45
CA GLN A 32 23.97 -1.34 -5.10
C GLN A 32 23.73 -2.86 -5.11
N VAL A 33 22.87 -3.40 -5.99
CA VAL A 33 22.73 -4.86 -6.16
C VAL A 33 24.06 -5.46 -6.62
N ILE A 34 24.65 -4.92 -7.69
CA ILE A 34 25.91 -5.41 -8.25
C ILE A 34 27.04 -5.26 -7.21
N GLY A 35 27.15 -4.07 -6.61
CA GLY A 35 28.16 -3.78 -5.60
C GLY A 35 27.99 -4.56 -4.31
N GLY A 36 26.75 -4.86 -3.91
CA GLY A 36 26.43 -5.72 -2.77
C GLY A 36 26.89 -7.15 -2.98
N ILE A 37 26.67 -7.70 -4.19
CA ILE A 37 27.17 -9.03 -4.56
C ILE A 37 28.71 -9.04 -4.60
N ILE A 38 29.35 -8.05 -5.24
CA ILE A 38 30.81 -7.99 -5.40
C ILE A 38 31.51 -7.76 -4.05
N SER A 39 31.00 -6.84 -3.24
CA SER A 39 31.54 -6.58 -1.90
C SER A 39 31.23 -7.70 -0.91
N GLY A 40 30.26 -8.54 -1.25
CA GLY A 40 29.64 -9.49 -0.35
C GLY A 40 28.99 -8.78 0.83
N SER A 41 28.32 -7.64 0.70
CA SER A 41 27.58 -6.98 1.80
C SER A 41 26.10 -7.30 1.71
N LEU A 42 25.55 -7.97 2.73
CA LEU A 42 24.11 -8.23 2.80
C LEU A 42 23.32 -6.96 3.12
N ALA A 43 23.91 -6.01 3.86
CA ALA A 43 23.23 -4.76 4.18
C ALA A 43 23.00 -3.93 2.92
N LEU A 44 23.99 -3.87 2.03
CA LEU A 44 23.89 -3.18 0.75
C LEU A 44 22.89 -3.87 -0.20
N ILE A 45 22.87 -5.22 -0.23
CA ILE A 45 21.88 -5.98 -0.99
C ILE A 45 20.46 -5.72 -0.46
N SER A 46 20.28 -5.65 0.87
CA SER A 46 18.98 -5.42 1.50
C SER A 46 18.41 -4.04 1.15
N ASP A 47 19.25 -3.00 1.24
CA ASP A 47 18.89 -1.63 0.85
C ASP A 47 18.53 -1.56 -0.64
N ALA A 48 19.32 -2.23 -1.50
CA ALA A 48 19.05 -2.27 -2.93
C ALA A 48 17.72 -2.98 -3.27
N ILE A 49 17.42 -4.11 -2.63
CA ILE A 49 16.17 -4.85 -2.86
C ILE A 49 14.95 -4.04 -2.44
N HIS A 50 15.04 -3.30 -1.33
CA HIS A 50 13.98 -2.39 -0.91
C HIS A 50 13.70 -1.34 -2.00
N ASN A 51 14.74 -0.63 -2.43
CA ASN A 51 14.64 0.42 -3.44
C ASN A 51 14.15 -0.13 -4.80
N LEU A 52 14.56 -1.35 -5.17
CA LEU A 52 14.09 -2.02 -6.38
C LEU A 52 12.59 -2.32 -6.32
N SER A 53 12.12 -2.81 -5.18
CA SER A 53 10.71 -3.13 -4.97
C SER A 53 9.83 -1.88 -5.03
N ASP A 54 10.33 -0.75 -4.54
CA ASP A 54 9.62 0.54 -4.66
C ASP A 54 9.49 0.97 -6.12
N VAL A 55 10.59 0.88 -6.89
CA VAL A 55 10.56 1.15 -8.34
C VAL A 55 9.55 0.23 -9.04
N ILE A 56 9.59 -1.08 -8.76
CA ILE A 56 8.69 -2.04 -9.39
C ILE A 56 7.23 -1.69 -9.05
N SER A 57 6.95 -1.36 -7.79
CA SER A 57 5.63 -0.93 -7.35
C SER A 57 5.16 0.31 -8.12
N LEU A 58 6.02 1.31 -8.29
CA LEU A 58 5.71 2.51 -9.08
C LEU A 58 5.40 2.21 -10.54
N ILE A 59 6.20 1.34 -11.17
CA ILE A 59 5.96 0.91 -12.55
C ILE A 59 4.61 0.20 -12.65
N ILE A 60 4.29 -0.69 -11.72
CA ILE A 60 3.02 -1.41 -11.77
C ILE A 60 1.84 -0.48 -11.48
N SER A 61 1.94 0.43 -10.50
CA SER A 61 0.91 1.45 -10.25
C SER A 61 0.70 2.33 -11.49
N TYR A 62 1.76 2.74 -12.19
CA TYR A 62 1.65 3.48 -13.45
C TYR A 62 0.91 2.67 -14.52
N ILE A 63 1.27 1.40 -14.71
CA ILE A 63 0.60 0.51 -15.67
C ILE A 63 -0.87 0.28 -15.27
N ALA A 64 -1.15 0.06 -13.99
CA ALA A 64 -2.51 -0.15 -13.48
C ALA A 64 -3.37 1.09 -13.71
N ASN A 65 -2.84 2.28 -13.43
CA ASN A 65 -3.52 3.54 -13.71
C ASN A 65 -3.76 3.74 -15.22
N LEU A 66 -2.76 3.43 -16.06
CA LEU A 66 -2.92 3.47 -17.51
C LEU A 66 -4.00 2.48 -17.99
N LEU A 67 -4.02 1.25 -17.46
CA LEU A 67 -5.02 0.23 -17.80
C LEU A 67 -6.42 0.65 -17.36
N THR A 68 -6.57 1.18 -16.15
CA THR A 68 -7.86 1.64 -15.60
C THR A 68 -8.41 2.84 -16.37
N ASN A 69 -7.55 3.80 -16.76
CA ASN A 69 -7.99 4.99 -17.49
C ASN A 69 -8.13 4.78 -19.00
N SER A 70 -7.32 3.88 -19.60
CA SER A 70 -7.27 3.72 -21.07
C SER A 70 -8.10 2.54 -21.57
N LYS A 71 -8.34 1.49 -20.76
CA LYS A 71 -9.19 0.36 -21.16
C LYS A 71 -10.58 0.51 -20.53
N LYS A 72 -11.54 0.93 -21.35
CA LYS A 72 -12.96 0.99 -20.98
C LYS A 72 -13.46 -0.40 -20.55
N GLN A 73 -14.43 -0.41 -19.63
CA GLN A 73 -15.20 -1.59 -19.25
C GLN A 73 -15.70 -2.30 -20.52
N THR A 74 -15.55 -3.61 -20.59
CA THR A 74 -16.05 -4.45 -21.69
C THR A 74 -17.13 -5.39 -21.15
N LEU A 75 -17.92 -6.01 -22.03
CA LEU A 75 -18.93 -6.99 -21.60
C LEU A 75 -18.32 -8.12 -20.76
N ASP A 76 -17.10 -8.57 -21.11
CA ASP A 76 -16.38 -9.60 -20.36
C ASP A 76 -15.64 -9.06 -19.11
N LYS A 77 -15.60 -7.74 -18.90
CA LYS A 77 -14.85 -7.06 -17.84
C LYS A 77 -15.66 -5.89 -17.30
N THR A 78 -16.76 -6.22 -16.63
CA THR A 78 -17.75 -5.25 -16.13
C THR A 78 -17.16 -4.23 -15.17
N PHE A 79 -16.22 -4.64 -14.32
CA PHE A 79 -15.46 -3.73 -13.43
C PHE A 79 -14.11 -3.25 -14.02
N GLY A 80 -13.77 -3.65 -15.25
CA GLY A 80 -12.49 -3.33 -15.87
C GLY A 80 -11.29 -3.91 -15.10
N TYR A 81 -10.23 -3.12 -14.96
CA TYR A 81 -8.96 -3.53 -14.33
C TYR A 81 -8.75 -2.92 -12.93
N LYS A 82 -9.83 -2.52 -12.25
CA LYS A 82 -9.77 -1.82 -10.95
C LYS A 82 -8.92 -2.54 -9.88
N ARG A 83 -8.93 -3.88 -9.86
CA ARG A 83 -8.14 -4.71 -8.91
C ARG A 83 -6.70 -4.99 -9.33
N ALA A 84 -6.27 -4.62 -10.54
CA ALA A 84 -4.93 -4.94 -11.04
C ALA A 84 -3.83 -4.36 -10.14
N GLU A 85 -4.05 -3.16 -9.61
CA GLU A 85 -3.17 -2.53 -8.63
C GLU A 85 -3.08 -3.32 -7.32
N ILE A 86 -4.23 -3.74 -6.79
CA ILE A 86 -4.28 -4.50 -5.52
C ILE A 86 -3.55 -5.83 -5.65
N ILE A 87 -3.71 -6.51 -6.78
CA ILE A 87 -2.99 -7.76 -7.09
C ILE A 87 -1.47 -7.49 -7.15
N ALA A 88 -1.06 -6.39 -7.76
CA ALA A 88 0.34 -6.02 -7.84
C ALA A 88 0.95 -5.72 -6.47
N ALA A 89 0.24 -4.93 -5.66
CA ALA A 89 0.64 -4.62 -4.29
C ALA A 89 0.79 -5.90 -3.45
N PHE A 90 -0.16 -6.82 -3.57
CA PHE A 90 -0.10 -8.13 -2.91
C PHE A 90 1.13 -8.95 -3.33
N ILE A 91 1.39 -9.07 -4.64
CA ILE A 91 2.55 -9.82 -5.16
C ILE A 91 3.86 -9.18 -4.70
N ASN A 92 3.96 -7.85 -4.78
CA ASN A 92 5.17 -7.12 -4.38
C ASN A 92 5.44 -7.27 -2.88
N ALA A 93 4.42 -7.07 -2.04
CA ALA A 93 4.53 -7.24 -0.59
C ALA A 93 4.91 -8.69 -0.22
N SER A 94 4.32 -9.69 -0.89
CA SER A 94 4.67 -11.10 -0.70
C SER A 94 6.13 -11.38 -1.04
N ALA A 95 6.61 -10.85 -2.18
CA ALA A 95 8.00 -11.02 -2.60
C ALA A 95 8.97 -10.38 -1.59
N LEU A 96 8.68 -9.15 -1.13
CA LEU A 96 9.50 -8.49 -0.11
C LEU A 96 9.53 -9.27 1.21
N ILE A 97 8.40 -9.82 1.67
CA ILE A 97 8.37 -10.65 2.88
C ILE A 97 9.29 -11.86 2.73
N VAL A 98 9.20 -12.58 1.61
CA VAL A 98 10.06 -13.76 1.34
C VAL A 98 11.53 -13.35 1.33
N ILE A 99 11.87 -12.25 0.65
CA ILE A 99 13.24 -11.78 0.55
C ILE A 99 13.76 -11.29 1.92
N ALA A 100 12.95 -10.58 2.69
CA ALA A 100 13.34 -10.12 4.01
C ALA A 100 13.58 -11.29 4.99
N ILE A 101 12.75 -12.34 4.94
CA ILE A 101 13.00 -13.58 5.71
C ILE A 101 14.33 -14.21 5.28
N PHE A 102 14.56 -14.33 3.96
CA PHE A 102 15.80 -14.89 3.43
C PHE A 102 17.04 -14.10 3.90
N LEU A 103 17.01 -12.77 3.76
CA LEU A 103 18.08 -11.88 4.20
C LEU A 103 18.31 -11.97 5.71
N GLY A 104 17.25 -12.03 6.51
CA GLY A 104 17.34 -12.23 7.96
C GLY A 104 18.01 -13.55 8.33
N ILE A 105 17.68 -14.64 7.64
CA ILE A 105 18.32 -15.95 7.83
C ILE A 105 19.81 -15.89 7.48
N GLU A 106 20.17 -15.34 6.33
CA GLU A 106 21.57 -15.20 5.90
C GLU A 106 22.37 -14.28 6.83
N ALA A 107 21.75 -13.21 7.31
CA ALA A 107 22.37 -12.32 8.28
C ALA A 107 22.66 -13.03 9.61
N VAL A 108 21.73 -13.85 10.11
CA VAL A 108 21.97 -14.64 11.34
C VAL A 108 23.10 -15.65 11.14
N LYS A 109 23.20 -16.29 9.97
CA LYS A 109 24.33 -17.19 9.66
C LYS A 109 25.66 -16.42 9.64
N ARG A 110 25.68 -15.24 9.02
CA ARG A 110 26.87 -14.41 8.89
C ARG A 110 27.27 -13.71 10.18
N PHE A 111 26.32 -13.43 11.07
CA PHE A 111 26.62 -12.97 12.42
C PHE A 111 27.40 -14.02 13.22
N LYS A 112 27.08 -15.31 13.04
CA LYS A 112 27.80 -16.42 13.68
C LYS A 112 29.14 -16.72 13.02
N ASN A 113 29.24 -16.55 11.71
CA ASN A 113 30.46 -16.76 10.93
C ASN A 113 30.74 -15.52 10.06
N PRO A 114 31.39 -14.48 10.61
CA PRO A 114 31.66 -13.26 9.86
C PRO A 114 32.57 -13.52 8.67
N GLU A 115 32.16 -13.03 7.51
CA GLU A 115 32.94 -13.08 6.27
C GLU A 115 33.60 -11.72 6.02
N VAL A 116 34.70 -11.73 5.26
CA VAL A 116 35.36 -10.49 4.87
C VAL A 116 34.51 -9.77 3.82
N ILE A 117 34.22 -8.49 4.08
CA ILE A 117 33.41 -7.63 3.22
C ILE A 117 34.28 -6.52 2.67
N ASP A 118 34.14 -6.20 1.38
CA ASP A 118 34.83 -5.04 0.81
C ASP A 118 34.18 -3.73 1.28
N GLY A 119 34.68 -3.23 2.41
CA GLY A 119 34.23 -1.97 2.99
C GLY A 119 34.44 -0.75 2.08
N ASN A 120 35.38 -0.78 1.12
CA ASN A 120 35.56 0.35 0.19
C ASN A 120 34.37 0.50 -0.73
N LEU A 121 33.92 -0.62 -1.33
CA LEU A 121 32.74 -0.62 -2.20
C LEU A 121 31.48 -0.23 -1.44
N VAL A 122 31.30 -0.76 -0.21
CA VAL A 122 30.17 -0.40 0.65
C VAL A 122 30.14 1.10 0.94
N ILE A 123 31.28 1.69 1.32
CA ILE A 123 31.38 3.13 1.58
C ILE A 123 31.04 3.96 0.34
N ILE A 124 31.63 3.63 -0.82
CA ILE A 124 31.41 4.40 -2.05
C ILE A 124 29.92 4.39 -2.42
N LEU A 125 29.28 3.21 -2.39
CA LEU A 125 27.88 3.07 -2.77
C LEU A 125 26.94 3.70 -1.74
N ALA A 126 27.26 3.63 -0.45
CA ALA A 126 26.51 4.32 0.59
C ALA A 126 26.60 5.85 0.44
N ILE A 127 27.78 6.41 0.13
CA ILE A 127 27.94 7.85 -0.15
C ILE A 127 27.10 8.26 -1.37
N ILE A 128 27.11 7.47 -2.43
CA ILE A 128 26.29 7.71 -3.62
C ILE A 128 24.80 7.72 -3.24
N GLY A 129 24.32 6.72 -2.48
CA GLY A 129 22.95 6.66 -1.99
C GLY A 129 22.56 7.90 -1.18
N ILE A 130 23.41 8.31 -0.22
CA ILE A 130 23.20 9.53 0.59
C ILE A 130 23.11 10.77 -0.28
N LEU A 131 24.01 10.92 -1.27
CA LEU A 131 24.02 12.09 -2.14
C LEU A 131 22.73 12.20 -2.94
N PHE A 132 22.29 11.12 -3.59
CA PHE A 132 21.12 11.16 -4.46
C PHE A 132 19.79 11.22 -3.69
N ASN A 133 19.66 10.46 -2.59
CA ASN A 133 18.49 10.54 -1.73
C ASN A 133 18.44 11.90 -1.02
N GLY A 134 19.58 12.41 -0.55
CA GLY A 134 19.69 13.75 0.03
C GLY A 134 19.35 14.86 -0.95
N LEU A 135 19.82 14.79 -2.20
CA LEU A 135 19.41 15.71 -3.26
C LEU A 135 17.89 15.66 -3.50
N SER A 136 17.30 14.47 -3.55
CA SER A 136 15.85 14.29 -3.72
C SER A 136 15.07 14.88 -2.54
N VAL A 137 15.51 14.65 -1.30
CA VAL A 137 14.97 15.25 -0.07
C VAL A 137 15.02 16.78 -0.14
N LEU A 138 16.15 17.37 -0.55
CA LEU A 138 16.29 18.82 -0.68
C LEU A 138 15.38 19.42 -1.75
N LEU A 139 15.23 18.74 -2.89
CA LEU A 139 14.35 19.16 -3.98
C LEU A 139 12.87 19.15 -3.56
N LEU A 140 12.44 18.12 -2.83
CA LEU A 140 11.03 17.95 -2.44
C LEU A 140 10.65 18.72 -1.17
N ARG A 141 11.62 19.23 -0.39
CA ARG A 141 11.37 19.88 0.91
C ARG A 141 10.36 21.03 0.85
N LYS A 142 10.41 21.87 -0.20
CA LYS A 142 9.50 23.02 -0.35
C LYS A 142 8.08 22.60 -0.71
N ASP A 143 7.95 21.54 -1.49
CA ASP A 143 6.65 21.03 -1.93
C ASP A 143 5.97 20.19 -0.84
N ALA A 144 6.77 19.50 0.00
CA ALA A 144 6.33 18.69 1.13
C ALA A 144 5.56 19.49 2.21
N THR A 145 5.78 20.80 2.34
CA THR A 145 5.04 21.62 3.32
C THR A 145 3.62 21.95 2.87
N HIS A 146 3.33 21.86 1.57
CA HIS A 146 2.07 22.28 0.96
C HIS A 146 1.23 21.11 0.44
N ASN A 147 1.82 19.92 0.27
CA ASN A 147 1.17 18.76 -0.32
C ASN A 147 1.48 17.49 0.49
N LEU A 148 0.44 16.81 0.98
CA LEU A 148 0.57 15.58 1.77
C LEU A 148 1.24 14.44 0.99
N ASN A 149 0.98 14.32 -0.32
CA ASN A 149 1.62 13.31 -1.16
C ASN A 149 3.13 13.60 -1.30
N MET A 150 3.49 14.88 -1.46
CA MET A 150 4.90 15.30 -1.47
C MET A 150 5.57 15.10 -0.12
N ARG A 151 4.82 15.27 0.98
CA ARG A 151 5.30 14.98 2.34
C ARG A 151 5.60 13.50 2.53
N SER A 152 4.72 12.62 2.03
CA SER A 152 4.94 11.18 2.06
C SER A 152 6.20 10.79 1.31
N ALA A 153 6.34 11.24 0.05
CA ALA A 153 7.54 11.00 -0.77
C ALA A 153 8.83 11.56 -0.13
N TYR A 154 8.75 12.75 0.47
CA TYR A 154 9.86 13.35 1.20
C TYR A 154 10.30 12.51 2.41
N LEU A 155 9.36 12.00 3.21
CA LEU A 155 9.66 11.18 4.37
C LEU A 155 10.24 9.82 3.98
N HIS A 156 9.78 9.23 2.87
CA HIS A 156 10.32 8.00 2.30
C HIS A 156 11.79 8.17 1.92
N LEU A 157 12.09 9.16 1.07
CA LEU A 157 13.48 9.43 0.62
C LEU A 157 14.40 9.85 1.77
N LEU A 158 13.85 10.49 2.81
CA LEU A 158 14.60 10.78 4.03
C LEU A 158 14.95 9.49 4.78
N SER A 159 14.03 8.53 4.85
CA SER A 159 14.28 7.22 5.43
C SER A 159 15.38 6.48 4.67
N ASP A 160 15.32 6.45 3.33
CA ASP A 160 16.33 5.78 2.49
C ASP A 160 17.72 6.42 2.65
N MET A 161 17.77 7.75 2.76
CA MET A 161 18.99 8.48 3.07
C MET A 161 19.54 8.06 4.44
N LEU A 162 18.70 7.95 5.47
CA LEU A 162 19.11 7.52 6.82
C LEU A 162 19.60 6.07 6.84
N THR A 163 18.97 5.18 6.09
CA THR A 163 19.44 3.80 5.90
C THR A 163 20.82 3.78 5.24
N SER A 164 21.01 4.59 4.18
CA SER A 164 22.32 4.74 3.53
C SER A 164 23.40 5.30 4.49
N VAL A 165 23.03 6.21 5.40
CA VAL A 165 23.92 6.70 6.47
C VAL A 165 24.31 5.56 7.42
N ALA A 166 23.36 4.73 7.85
CA ALA A 166 23.65 3.58 8.70
C ALA A 166 24.60 2.58 8.00
N VAL A 167 24.38 2.30 6.71
CA VAL A 167 25.26 1.46 5.89
C VAL A 167 26.64 2.09 5.72
N LEU A 168 26.74 3.41 5.55
CA LEU A 168 28.03 4.11 5.49
C LEU A 168 28.83 3.94 6.79
N PHE A 169 28.19 4.12 7.95
CA PHE A 169 28.84 3.87 9.25
C PHE A 169 29.30 2.41 9.38
N GLY A 170 28.48 1.44 8.94
CA GLY A 170 28.88 0.05 8.85
C GLY A 170 30.10 -0.17 7.96
N GLY A 171 30.10 0.42 6.77
CA GLY A 171 31.23 0.40 5.83
C GLY A 171 32.53 0.94 6.44
N LEU A 172 32.46 2.06 7.16
CA LEU A 172 33.62 2.63 7.86
C LEU A 172 34.14 1.70 8.95
N LEU A 173 33.26 1.09 9.75
CA LEU A 173 33.64 0.12 10.78
C LEU A 173 34.29 -1.13 10.18
N MET A 174 33.74 -1.66 9.08
CA MET A 174 34.31 -2.81 8.38
C MET A 174 35.67 -2.49 7.77
N LYS A 175 35.82 -1.32 7.14
CA LYS A 175 37.08 -0.93 6.50
C LYS A 175 38.20 -0.69 7.52
N TYR A 176 37.97 0.18 8.50
CA TYR A 176 39.03 0.66 9.38
C TYR A 176 39.25 -0.22 10.62
N PHE A 177 38.20 -0.86 11.12
CA PHE A 177 38.25 -1.65 12.35
C PHE A 177 38.06 -3.15 12.09
N GLN A 178 37.79 -3.56 10.86
CA GLN A 178 37.64 -4.97 10.46
C GLN A 178 36.49 -5.67 11.21
N ILE A 179 35.47 -4.90 11.63
CA ILE A 179 34.31 -5.39 12.38
C ILE A 179 33.21 -5.82 11.41
N TYR A 180 33.35 -7.01 10.82
CA TYR A 180 32.46 -7.50 9.75
C TYR A 180 31.06 -7.91 10.20
N TRP A 181 30.88 -8.30 11.46
CA TRP A 181 29.55 -8.68 11.98
C TRP A 181 28.55 -7.52 11.96
N VAL A 182 29.02 -6.27 11.83
CA VAL A 182 28.15 -5.08 11.72
C VAL A 182 27.26 -5.15 10.48
N ASP A 183 27.75 -5.70 9.35
CA ASP A 183 26.93 -5.93 8.14
C ASP A 183 25.72 -6.82 8.46
N ALA A 184 25.94 -7.90 9.21
CA ALA A 184 24.87 -8.80 9.61
C ALA A 184 23.84 -8.10 10.51
N VAL A 185 24.27 -7.27 11.46
CA VAL A 185 23.35 -6.50 12.32
C VAL A 185 22.54 -5.49 11.52
N LEU A 186 23.18 -4.74 10.62
CA LEU A 186 22.48 -3.81 9.73
C LEU A 186 21.47 -4.55 8.84
N THR A 187 21.86 -5.71 8.28
CA THR A 187 20.97 -6.57 7.49
C THR A 187 19.76 -7.03 8.31
N ILE A 188 19.96 -7.48 9.55
CA ILE A 188 18.85 -7.88 10.44
C ILE A 188 17.90 -6.70 10.66
N LEU A 189 18.42 -5.52 10.99
CA LEU A 189 17.60 -4.33 11.22
C LEU A 189 16.79 -3.93 9.97
N ILE A 190 17.44 -3.92 8.79
CA ILE A 190 16.77 -3.61 7.51
C ILE A 190 15.73 -4.69 7.19
N SER A 191 16.03 -5.97 7.41
CA SER A 191 15.08 -7.06 7.16
C SER A 191 13.84 -7.00 8.05
N ILE A 192 13.99 -6.65 9.34
CA ILE A 192 12.86 -6.45 10.26
C ILE A 192 12.02 -5.27 9.80
N TYR A 193 12.68 -4.16 9.43
CA TYR A 193 11.99 -2.99 8.90
C TYR A 193 11.17 -3.34 7.65
N LEU A 194 11.76 -4.05 6.69
CA LEU A 194 11.08 -4.54 5.49
C LEU A 194 9.89 -5.43 5.83
N LEU A 195 10.03 -6.37 6.77
CA LEU A 195 8.93 -7.24 7.19
C LEU A 195 7.75 -6.45 7.75
N VAL A 196 8.00 -5.51 8.66
CA VAL A 196 6.94 -4.70 9.26
C VAL A 196 6.20 -3.88 8.20
N MET A 197 6.95 -3.25 7.29
CA MET A 197 6.38 -2.42 6.22
C MET A 197 5.57 -3.26 5.23
N SER A 198 6.13 -4.35 4.72
CA SER A 198 5.47 -5.21 3.73
C SER A 198 4.29 -5.98 4.31
N TRP A 199 4.32 -6.33 5.60
CA TRP A 199 3.22 -7.06 6.24
C TRP A 199 1.89 -6.27 6.22
N ASN A 200 1.96 -4.97 6.50
CA ASN A 200 0.77 -4.11 6.50
C ASN A 200 0.16 -4.00 5.10
N ILE A 201 1.01 -3.88 4.06
CA ILE A 201 0.57 -3.83 2.66
C ILE A 201 -0.03 -5.19 2.28
N PHE A 202 0.65 -6.29 2.61
CA PHE A 202 0.20 -7.65 2.34
C PHE A 202 -1.21 -7.91 2.90
N ILE A 203 -1.43 -7.62 4.19
CA ILE A 203 -2.73 -7.83 4.82
C ILE A 203 -3.81 -6.91 4.21
N SER A 204 -3.51 -5.64 4.00
CA SER A 204 -4.47 -4.70 3.41
C SER A 204 -4.91 -5.13 2.00
N SER A 205 -3.95 -5.49 1.14
CA SER A 205 -4.26 -5.97 -0.20
C SER A 205 -4.99 -7.33 -0.16
N LEU A 206 -4.61 -8.24 0.74
CA LEU A 206 -5.29 -9.52 0.90
C LEU A 206 -6.75 -9.35 1.32
N LYS A 207 -7.05 -8.44 2.26
CA LYS A 207 -8.44 -8.14 2.68
C LYS A 207 -9.30 -7.68 1.51
N ILE A 208 -8.77 -6.79 0.65
CA ILE A 208 -9.50 -6.31 -0.54
C ILE A 208 -9.73 -7.46 -1.54
N LEU A 209 -8.73 -8.32 -1.75
CA LEU A 209 -8.86 -9.51 -2.61
C LEU A 209 -9.90 -10.50 -2.08
N MET A 210 -10.01 -10.61 -0.75
CA MET A 210 -10.95 -11.48 -0.04
C MET A 210 -12.35 -10.88 0.15
N LEU A 211 -12.65 -9.71 -0.44
CA LEU A 211 -13.94 -9.02 -0.32
C LEU A 211 -14.31 -8.60 1.10
N PHE A 212 -13.33 -8.38 1.98
CA PHE A 212 -13.64 -7.95 3.34
C PHE A 212 -14.15 -6.51 3.34
N ALA A 213 -15.04 -6.21 4.30
CA ALA A 213 -15.47 -4.85 4.56
C ALA A 213 -14.25 -3.98 4.98
N PRO A 214 -14.22 -2.69 4.60
CA PRO A 214 -13.16 -1.79 5.02
C PRO A 214 -13.07 -1.66 6.54
N ASP A 215 -11.86 -1.64 7.09
CA ASP A 215 -11.62 -1.63 8.55
C ASP A 215 -12.24 -0.42 9.29
N HIS A 216 -12.52 0.67 8.58
CA HIS A 216 -13.12 1.88 9.15
C HIS A 216 -14.65 1.85 9.17
N ILE A 217 -15.30 0.89 8.48
CA ILE A 217 -16.75 0.78 8.39
C ILE A 217 -17.24 -0.28 9.38
N LYS A 218 -18.06 0.15 10.35
CA LYS A 218 -18.84 -0.77 11.18
C LYS A 218 -20.23 -0.93 10.59
N ILE A 219 -20.56 -2.16 10.19
CA ILE A 219 -21.84 -2.49 9.55
C ILE A 219 -23.03 -2.07 10.43
N SER A 220 -22.92 -2.22 11.76
CA SER A 220 -23.97 -1.77 12.69
C SER A 220 -24.23 -0.26 12.61
N GLU A 221 -23.18 0.56 12.49
CA GLU A 221 -23.32 2.02 12.36
C GLU A 221 -23.97 2.41 11.02
N VAL A 222 -23.69 1.65 9.95
CA VAL A 222 -24.35 1.82 8.65
C VAL A 222 -25.85 1.52 8.78
N VAL A 223 -26.21 0.39 9.39
CA VAL A 223 -27.61 0.00 9.60
C VAL A 223 -28.35 1.03 10.43
N ASP A 224 -27.79 1.45 11.58
CA ASP A 224 -28.41 2.43 12.47
C ASP A 224 -28.67 3.77 11.77
N GLU A 225 -27.78 4.18 10.87
CA GLU A 225 -27.93 5.42 10.13
C GLU A 225 -28.99 5.31 9.03
N LEU A 226 -29.02 4.21 8.29
CA LEU A 226 -30.00 3.99 7.22
C LEU A 226 -31.42 3.77 7.77
N LEU A 227 -31.55 3.14 8.95
CA LEU A 227 -32.84 2.95 9.63
C LEU A 227 -33.48 4.24 10.16
N LYS A 228 -32.78 5.38 10.09
CA LYS A 228 -33.39 6.69 10.39
C LYS A 228 -34.41 7.12 9.35
N ASN A 229 -34.37 6.53 8.15
CA ASN A 229 -35.42 6.76 7.15
C ASN A 229 -36.73 6.12 7.61
N GLU A 230 -37.79 6.92 7.76
CA GLU A 230 -39.06 6.47 8.34
C GLU A 230 -39.77 5.40 7.51
N ALA A 231 -39.51 5.32 6.19
CA ALA A 231 -40.13 4.33 5.31
C ALA A 231 -39.52 2.92 5.51
N VAL A 232 -38.28 2.85 5.98
CA VAL A 232 -37.52 1.61 6.14
C VAL A 232 -37.89 0.93 7.46
N ARG A 233 -38.23 -0.36 7.37
CA ARG A 233 -38.50 -1.22 8.52
C ARG A 233 -37.23 -1.93 8.98
N ASN A 234 -36.47 -2.48 8.05
CA ASN A 234 -35.29 -3.28 8.33
C ASN A 234 -34.30 -3.27 7.15
N ILE A 235 -33.02 -3.48 7.43
CA ILE A 235 -31.96 -3.64 6.44
C ILE A 235 -31.17 -4.89 6.79
N HIS A 236 -31.03 -5.80 5.85
CA HIS A 236 -30.46 -7.12 6.06
C HIS A 236 -29.76 -7.61 4.81
N HIS A 237 -29.10 -8.78 4.89
CA HIS A 237 -28.31 -9.33 3.79
C HIS A 237 -27.28 -8.34 3.23
N ILE A 238 -26.48 -7.77 4.13
CA ILE A 238 -25.54 -6.70 3.80
C ILE A 238 -24.20 -7.29 3.37
N HIS A 239 -23.71 -6.87 2.20
CA HIS A 239 -22.30 -7.05 1.84
C HIS A 239 -21.65 -5.71 1.55
N ILE A 240 -20.42 -5.55 2.06
CA ILE A 240 -19.60 -4.37 1.84
C ILE A 240 -18.22 -4.84 1.43
N TRP A 241 -17.71 -4.34 0.30
CA TRP A 241 -16.38 -4.74 -0.20
C TRP A 241 -15.70 -3.61 -0.97
N GLN A 242 -14.40 -3.73 -1.16
CA GLN A 242 -13.61 -2.80 -1.97
C GLN A 242 -13.19 -3.42 -3.31
N LEU A 243 -13.13 -2.59 -4.35
CA LEU A 243 -12.45 -2.93 -5.60
C LEU A 243 -11.01 -2.42 -5.62
N ASN A 244 -10.77 -1.29 -4.96
CA ASN A 244 -9.48 -0.66 -4.73
C ASN A 244 -9.63 0.31 -3.53
N ASP A 245 -8.62 1.15 -3.29
CA ASP A 245 -8.61 2.08 -2.17
C ASP A 245 -9.68 3.19 -2.25
N HIS A 246 -10.30 3.38 -3.40
CA HIS A 246 -11.27 4.46 -3.65
C HIS A 246 -12.68 3.96 -3.91
N ASP A 247 -12.85 2.77 -4.48
CA ASP A 247 -14.14 2.20 -4.86
C ASP A 247 -14.64 1.24 -3.78
N CYS A 248 -15.64 1.69 -3.01
CA CYS A 248 -16.29 0.92 -1.94
C CYS A 248 -17.75 0.64 -2.33
N HIS A 249 -18.08 -0.64 -2.36
CA HIS A 249 -19.36 -1.17 -2.80
C HIS A 249 -20.19 -1.64 -1.60
N PHE A 250 -21.50 -1.48 -1.71
CA PHE A 250 -22.48 -1.91 -0.73
C PHE A 250 -23.65 -2.59 -1.42
N GLU A 251 -24.13 -3.70 -0.90
CA GLU A 251 -25.41 -4.27 -1.29
C GLU A 251 -26.21 -4.64 -0.05
N ALA A 252 -27.52 -4.44 -0.11
CA ALA A 252 -28.42 -4.83 0.97
C ALA A 252 -29.86 -5.05 0.49
N HIS A 253 -30.60 -5.82 1.26
CA HIS A 253 -32.05 -5.89 1.17
C HIS A 253 -32.67 -4.84 2.09
N VAL A 254 -33.62 -4.07 1.57
CA VAL A 254 -34.30 -2.99 2.29
C VAL A 254 -35.78 -3.35 2.41
N GLU A 255 -36.21 -3.68 3.62
CA GLU A 255 -37.60 -3.99 3.92
C GLU A 255 -38.36 -2.71 4.27
N PHE A 256 -39.47 -2.47 3.58
CA PHE A 256 -40.32 -1.30 3.76
C PHE A 256 -41.49 -1.57 4.72
N LYS A 257 -41.90 -0.54 5.46
CA LYS A 257 -43.05 -0.63 6.38
C LYS A 257 -44.37 -0.80 5.64
N GLU A 258 -44.47 -0.22 4.45
CA GLU A 258 -45.65 -0.20 3.59
C GLU A 258 -45.29 -0.67 2.18
N ASN A 259 -46.31 -1.07 1.41
CA ASN A 259 -46.14 -1.40 0.00
C ASN A 259 -46.07 -0.10 -0.80
N ILE A 260 -44.85 0.37 -1.04
CA ILE A 260 -44.58 1.63 -1.74
C ILE A 260 -44.49 1.43 -3.26
N ASN A 261 -44.73 2.49 -4.02
CA ASN A 261 -44.49 2.45 -5.46
C ASN A 261 -42.99 2.53 -5.78
N LEU A 262 -42.61 2.09 -6.98
CA LEU A 262 -41.21 2.12 -7.41
C LEU A 262 -40.61 3.53 -7.44
N SER A 263 -41.42 4.56 -7.73
CA SER A 263 -40.97 5.96 -7.68
C SER A 263 -40.61 6.44 -6.27
N ASP A 264 -41.31 5.94 -5.26
CA ASP A 264 -41.06 6.28 -3.85
C ASP A 264 -39.82 5.54 -3.36
N PHE A 265 -39.62 4.31 -3.84
CA PHE A 265 -38.39 3.55 -3.61
C PHE A 265 -37.15 4.28 -4.15
N ASP A 266 -37.21 4.81 -5.39
CA ASP A 266 -36.10 5.57 -5.98
C ASP A 266 -35.72 6.79 -5.12
N ALA A 267 -36.71 7.48 -4.54
CA ALA A 267 -36.46 8.61 -3.66
C ALA A 267 -35.73 8.19 -2.36
N VAL A 268 -36.19 7.10 -1.73
CA VAL A 268 -35.55 6.55 -0.53
C VAL A 268 -34.13 6.03 -0.84
N CYS A 269 -33.92 5.36 -1.96
CA CYS A 269 -32.59 4.93 -2.41
C CYS A 269 -31.62 6.10 -2.54
N LYS A 270 -32.05 7.21 -3.13
CA LYS A 270 -31.21 8.40 -3.29
C LYS A 270 -30.82 9.05 -1.95
N GLU A 271 -31.74 9.05 -0.98
CA GLU A 271 -31.44 9.52 0.38
C GLU A 271 -30.41 8.60 1.06
N MET A 272 -30.60 7.28 0.98
CA MET A 272 -29.65 6.31 1.53
C MET A 272 -28.28 6.36 0.84
N GLU A 273 -28.24 6.52 -0.48
CA GLU A 273 -27.02 6.76 -1.27
C GLU A 273 -26.22 7.95 -0.75
N THR A 274 -26.91 9.07 -0.48
CA THR A 274 -26.30 10.30 0.04
C THR A 274 -25.68 10.07 1.43
N VAL A 275 -26.38 9.33 2.29
CA VAL A 275 -25.87 8.95 3.62
C VAL A 275 -24.63 8.06 3.50
N LEU A 276 -24.69 7.04 2.64
CA LEU A 276 -23.60 6.08 2.42
C LEU A 276 -22.33 6.76 1.90
N ILE A 277 -22.46 7.68 0.94
CA ILE A 277 -21.29 8.37 0.38
C ILE A 277 -20.71 9.40 1.36
N GLU A 278 -21.55 10.19 2.03
CA GLU A 278 -21.08 11.29 2.88
C GLU A 278 -20.50 10.81 4.21
N LYS A 279 -21.08 9.76 4.82
CA LYS A 279 -20.66 9.29 6.15
C LYS A 279 -19.72 8.10 6.11
N PHE A 280 -19.85 7.24 5.12
CA PHE A 280 -19.14 5.95 5.08
C PHE A 280 -18.25 5.78 3.85
N GLN A 281 -18.19 6.78 2.94
CA GLN A 281 -17.38 6.74 1.71
C GLN A 281 -17.71 5.54 0.80
N ILE A 282 -18.94 5.05 0.88
CA ILE A 282 -19.48 4.03 -0.02
C ILE A 282 -20.02 4.74 -1.26
N ASN A 283 -19.43 4.45 -2.42
CA ASN A 283 -19.70 5.21 -3.66
C ASN A 283 -20.43 4.41 -4.73
N HIS A 284 -20.68 3.13 -4.48
CA HIS A 284 -21.53 2.32 -5.32
C HIS A 284 -22.41 1.44 -4.44
N CYS A 285 -23.73 1.53 -4.59
CA CYS A 285 -24.63 0.70 -3.83
C CYS A 285 -25.73 0.08 -4.68
N TYR A 286 -26.22 -1.07 -4.22
CA TYR A 286 -27.38 -1.75 -4.77
C TYR A 286 -28.35 -2.10 -3.64
N PHE A 287 -29.62 -1.72 -3.81
CA PHE A 287 -30.66 -2.01 -2.84
C PHE A 287 -31.71 -2.91 -3.48
N GLN A 288 -32.03 -4.02 -2.81
CA GLN A 288 -33.15 -4.87 -3.18
C GLN A 288 -34.38 -4.50 -2.34
N PRO A 289 -35.47 -3.97 -2.93
CA PRO A 289 -36.67 -3.62 -2.19
C PRO A 289 -37.45 -4.85 -1.77
N GLU A 290 -37.94 -4.86 -0.54
CA GLU A 290 -38.79 -5.92 0.00
C GLU A 290 -39.99 -5.37 0.76
N TYR A 291 -41.12 -6.08 0.66
CA TYR A 291 -42.31 -5.84 1.46
C TYR A 291 -42.92 -7.18 1.88
N ASP A 292 -43.00 -7.43 3.19
CA ASP A 292 -43.58 -8.65 3.78
C ASP A 292 -42.99 -9.98 3.24
N ARG A 293 -41.71 -9.96 2.86
CA ARG A 293 -41.00 -11.13 2.33
C ARG A 293 -40.54 -12.03 3.49
N LYS A 294 -41.04 -13.28 3.50
CA LYS A 294 -40.74 -14.28 4.54
C LYS A 294 -39.39 -14.96 4.30
N GLU A 295 -38.31 -14.28 4.66
CA GLU A 295 -36.94 -14.78 4.63
C GLU A 295 -36.19 -14.38 5.92
N SER A 296 -35.00 -14.95 6.14
CA SER A 296 -34.15 -14.56 7.27
C SER A 296 -33.83 -13.06 7.18
N LYS A 297 -33.96 -12.37 8.31
CA LYS A 297 -33.75 -10.91 8.42
C LYS A 297 -32.44 -10.57 9.15
N GLU A 298 -31.49 -11.50 9.13
CA GLU A 298 -30.17 -11.33 9.72
C GLU A 298 -29.31 -10.34 8.89
N ILE A 299 -28.53 -9.53 9.58
CA ILE A 299 -27.71 -8.48 8.97
C ILE A 299 -26.69 -9.09 7.99
N ILE A 300 -26.11 -10.24 8.33
CA ILE A 300 -25.19 -11.00 7.48
C ILE A 300 -25.77 -12.41 7.34
N ILE A 301 -25.99 -12.86 6.11
CA ILE A 301 -26.44 -14.24 5.84
C ILE A 301 -25.21 -15.04 5.41
N GLN A 302 -25.07 -16.26 5.95
CA GLN A 302 -24.18 -17.27 5.37
C GLN A 302 -24.97 -18.02 4.30
N ASP A 303 -24.52 -17.91 3.05
CA ASP A 303 -25.02 -18.74 1.94
C ASP A 303 -24.77 -20.24 2.17
#